data_AF-A0A927FAJ7-F1
#
_entry.id   AF-A0A927FAJ7-F1
#
_cell.length_a   1.000
_cell.length_b   1.000
_cell.length_c   1.000
_cell.angle_alpha   90.00
_cell.angle_beta   90.00
_cell.angle_gamma   90.00
#
_symmetry.space_group_name_H-M   'P 1'
#
loop_
_entity.id
_entity.type
_entity.pdbx_description
1 polymer ?
#
loop_
_entity_poly.entity_id
_entity_poly.type
_entity_poly.pdbx_seq_one_letter_code
_entity_poly.pdbx_strand_id
1 'polypeptide(L)'
;MSDGKRQFSRRDFFSNFLKHVREDAEQRTEGGRDRPSAEPKYRTAVIQGRYCLAYQNNFCSVCSERCPEEGAIVTERGIPRVDADACTGCGICHDLCPAPRNAILLLD
;
A
#
# COMPACT_ATOMS: atom_id res chain seq x y z
N MET A 1 -59.76 3.99 -28.39
CA MET A 1 -58.65 3.67 -29.31
C MET A 1 -57.36 3.76 -28.51
N SER A 2 -56.57 2.69 -28.51
CA SER A 2 -55.43 2.49 -27.59
C SER A 2 -54.15 2.30 -28.39
N ASP A 3 -53.14 3.14 -28.16
CA ASP A 3 -51.76 2.98 -28.63
C ASP A 3 -50.85 3.49 -27.49
N GLY A 4 -49.72 2.90 -27.10
CA GLY A 4 -49.00 1.70 -27.47
C GLY A 4 -47.75 1.71 -26.57
N LYS A 5 -47.73 0.87 -25.53
CA LYS A 5 -46.63 0.83 -24.54
C LYS A 5 -45.44 0.06 -25.14
N ARG A 6 -44.30 0.74 -25.36
CA ARG A 6 -43.04 0.08 -25.75
C ARG A 6 -42.58 -0.87 -24.64
N GLN A 7 -42.53 -2.16 -24.95
CA GLN A 7 -42.03 -3.22 -24.08
C GLN A 7 -40.54 -3.40 -24.35
N PHE A 8 -39.67 -2.97 -23.42
CA PHE A 8 -38.23 -3.25 -23.51
C PHE A 8 -38.01 -4.74 -23.22
N SER A 9 -37.50 -5.49 -24.20
CA SER A 9 -37.38 -6.95 -24.11
C SER A 9 -36.12 -7.34 -23.35
N ARG A 10 -36.17 -8.47 -22.64
CA ARG A 10 -34.97 -9.08 -21.99
C ARG A 10 -33.83 -9.33 -22.98
N ARG A 11 -34.17 -9.51 -24.26
CA ARG A 11 -33.21 -9.68 -25.36
C ARG A 11 -32.43 -8.39 -25.66
N ASP A 12 -33.06 -7.23 -25.49
CA ASP A 12 -32.42 -5.92 -25.66
C ASP A 12 -31.40 -5.63 -24.53
N PHE A 13 -31.64 -6.16 -23.33
CA PHE A 13 -30.70 -6.07 -22.20
C PHE A 13 -29.40 -6.87 -22.45
N PHE A 14 -29.50 -8.12 -22.93
CA PHE A 14 -28.33 -8.94 -23.22
C PHE A 14 -27.52 -8.45 -24.43
N SER A 15 -28.18 -7.93 -25.46
CA SER A 15 -27.51 -7.35 -26.63
C SER A 15 -26.78 -6.04 -26.31
N ASN A 16 -27.23 -5.28 -25.31
CA ASN A 16 -26.54 -4.07 -24.86
C ASN A 16 -25.35 -4.40 -23.93
N PHE A 17 -25.47 -5.46 -23.12
CA PHE A 17 -24.39 -5.94 -22.26
C PHE A 17 -23.18 -6.49 -23.05
N LEU A 18 -23.42 -7.25 -24.12
CA LEU A 18 -22.35 -7.79 -24.98
C LEU A 18 -21.63 -6.72 -25.82
N LYS A 19 -22.24 -5.54 -26.02
CA LYS A 19 -21.58 -4.41 -26.69
C LYS A 19 -20.52 -3.76 -25.78
N HIS A 20 -20.82 -3.55 -24.51
CA HIS A 20 -19.86 -2.94 -23.56
C HIS A 20 -18.67 -3.85 -23.23
N VAL A 21 -18.84 -5.17 -23.23
CA VAL A 21 -17.71 -6.10 -22.97
C VAL A 21 -16.64 -6.05 -24.09
N ARG A 22 -17.02 -5.69 -25.33
CA ARG A 22 -16.08 -5.58 -26.45
C ARG A 22 -15.28 -4.28 -26.42
N GLU A 23 -15.82 -3.21 -25.85
CA GLU A 23 -15.14 -1.90 -25.75
C GLU A 23 -13.97 -1.94 -24.74
N ASP A 24 -14.03 -2.79 -23.71
CA ASP A 24 -12.97 -2.91 -22.68
C ASP A 24 -11.74 -3.73 -23.13
N ALA A 25 -11.83 -4.47 -24.24
CA ALA A 25 -10.78 -5.41 -24.68
C ALA A 25 -9.74 -4.80 -25.62
N GLU A 26 -10.06 -3.70 -26.31
CA GLU A 26 -9.24 -3.16 -27.41
C GLU A 26 -8.30 -1.99 -26.98
N GLN A 27 -8.29 -1.58 -25.72
CA GLN A 27 -7.42 -0.48 -25.22
C GLN A 27 -6.17 -0.97 -24.46
N ARG A 28 -5.49 -2.03 -24.92
CA ARG A 28 -4.37 -2.65 -24.19
C ARG A 28 -3.02 -2.70 -24.92
N THR A 29 -2.82 -1.98 -26.03
CA THR A 29 -1.63 -2.21 -26.86
C THR A 29 -0.62 -1.09 -27.01
N GLU A 30 -0.79 0.13 -26.46
CA GLU A 30 0.20 1.19 -26.73
C GLU A 30 0.47 2.09 -25.50
N GLY A 31 1.64 1.91 -24.87
CA GLY A 31 2.15 2.83 -23.83
C GLY A 31 3.06 2.14 -22.81
N GLY A 32 4.31 2.57 -22.72
CA GLY A 32 5.37 1.96 -21.92
C GLY A 32 5.03 1.73 -20.45
N ARG A 33 5.74 0.78 -19.81
CA ARG A 33 5.71 0.57 -18.36
C ARG A 33 6.44 1.73 -17.67
N ASP A 34 5.88 2.92 -17.75
CA ASP A 34 6.08 3.92 -16.72
C ASP A 34 5.46 3.35 -15.46
N ARG A 35 6.29 2.65 -14.69
CA ARG A 35 5.97 2.24 -13.33
C ARG A 35 5.75 3.57 -12.61
N PRO A 36 4.54 3.92 -12.12
CA PRO A 36 4.39 5.12 -11.33
C PRO A 36 5.37 4.97 -10.19
N SER A 37 6.42 5.81 -10.19
CA SER A 37 7.35 5.91 -9.08
C SER A 37 6.49 6.34 -7.92
N ALA A 38 6.14 5.37 -7.07
CA ALA A 38 5.21 5.56 -5.99
C ALA A 38 5.75 6.71 -5.13
N GLU A 39 5.11 7.87 -5.22
CA GLU A 39 5.37 8.94 -4.27
C GLU A 39 5.18 8.34 -2.87
N PRO A 40 6.10 8.61 -1.94
CA PRO A 40 6.02 8.03 -0.61
C PRO A 40 4.69 8.46 0.02
N LYS A 41 3.82 7.48 0.29
CA LYS A 41 2.50 7.71 0.88
C LYS A 41 2.59 8.37 2.25
N TYR A 42 3.70 8.14 2.94
CA TYR A 42 3.98 8.57 4.31
C TYR A 42 5.26 9.41 4.32
N ARG A 43 5.36 10.37 5.23
CA ARG A 43 6.58 11.17 5.42
C ARG A 43 7.61 10.47 6.29
N THR A 44 7.19 9.74 7.31
CA THR A 44 8.12 9.10 8.24
C THR A 44 7.50 7.92 8.99
N ALA A 45 8.34 7.18 9.72
CA ALA A 45 7.93 6.11 10.61
C ALA A 45 8.25 6.45 12.06
N VAL A 46 7.43 6.00 13.00
CA VAL A 46 7.65 6.15 14.45
C VAL A 46 7.55 4.80 15.12
N ILE A 47 8.52 4.49 15.97
CA ILE A 47 8.54 3.27 16.78
C ILE A 47 7.80 3.54 18.10
N GLN A 48 6.64 2.94 18.26
CA GLN A 48 5.90 2.91 19.52
C GLN A 48 6.58 1.94 20.49
N GLY A 49 7.49 2.44 21.32
CA GLY A 49 8.30 1.63 22.24
C GLY A 49 7.49 0.65 23.10
N ARG A 50 6.26 1.00 23.48
CA ARG A 50 5.35 0.12 24.25
C ARG A 50 4.99 -1.19 23.55
N TYR A 51 5.16 -1.30 22.23
CA TYR A 51 4.85 -2.50 21.44
C TYR A 51 6.10 -3.11 20.78
N CYS A 52 7.24 -2.42 20.83
CA CYS A 52 8.46 -2.88 20.19
C CYS A 52 9.16 -3.96 21.03
N LEU A 53 9.46 -5.11 20.43
CA LEU A 53 10.15 -6.21 21.10
C LEU A 53 11.52 -5.80 21.67
N ALA A 54 12.28 -4.98 20.94
CA ALA A 54 13.56 -4.44 21.40
C ALA A 54 13.44 -3.61 22.68
N TYR A 55 12.41 -2.75 22.76
CA TYR A 55 12.12 -1.96 23.96
C TYR A 55 11.57 -2.80 25.12
N GLN A 56 11.06 -4.01 24.84
CA GLN A 56 10.55 -4.96 25.81
C GLN A 56 11.57 -6.05 26.17
N ASN A 57 12.87 -5.74 26.12
CA ASN A 57 13.98 -6.63 26.50
C ASN A 57 14.10 -7.92 25.65
N ASN A 58 13.51 -7.97 24.46
CA ASN A 58 13.71 -9.06 23.51
C ASN A 58 14.69 -8.63 22.41
N PHE A 59 15.42 -9.59 21.83
CA PHE A 59 16.25 -9.30 20.66
C PHE A 59 15.37 -9.13 19.41
N CYS A 60 15.42 -7.96 18.78
CA CYS A 60 14.74 -7.69 17.50
C CYS A 60 15.43 -6.55 16.75
N SER A 61 15.83 -6.83 15.50
CA SER A 61 16.55 -5.92 14.60
C SER A 61 15.95 -5.85 13.20
N VAL A 62 14.75 -6.44 13.00
CA VAL A 62 14.15 -6.63 11.67
C VAL A 62 13.99 -5.31 10.91
N CYS A 63 13.53 -4.25 11.59
CA CYS A 63 13.35 -2.95 10.95
C CYS A 63 14.67 -2.35 10.47
N SER A 64 15.72 -2.36 11.30
CA SER A 64 17.04 -1.83 10.95
C SER A 64 17.72 -2.64 9.85
N GLU A 65 17.58 -3.97 9.86
CA GLU A 65 18.20 -4.86 8.87
C GLU A 65 17.54 -4.82 7.49
N ARG A 66 16.27 -4.38 7.42
CA ARG A 66 15.51 -4.33 6.18
C ARG A 66 15.23 -2.94 5.65
N CYS A 67 15.63 -1.90 6.40
CA CYS A 67 15.48 -0.53 5.91
C CYS A 67 16.37 -0.35 4.67
N PRO A 68 15.81 0.09 3.53
CA PRO A 68 16.61 0.35 2.33
C PRO A 68 17.40 1.66 2.44
N GLU A 69 16.98 2.57 3.32
CA GLU A 69 17.59 3.87 3.53
C GLU A 69 18.68 3.78 4.60
N GLU A 70 19.92 4.05 4.21
CA GLU A 70 21.04 4.09 5.12
C GLU A 70 20.85 5.21 6.16
N GLY A 71 21.05 4.89 7.44
CA GLY A 71 20.90 5.86 8.54
C GLY A 71 19.46 6.16 8.97
N ALA A 72 18.43 5.77 8.19
CA ALA A 72 17.04 6.03 8.57
C ALA A 72 16.59 5.28 9.82
N ILE A 73 17.25 4.18 10.19
CA ILE A 73 17.05 3.49 11.46
C ILE A 73 18.40 3.29 12.16
N VAL A 74 18.60 4.03 13.25
CA VAL A 74 19.79 3.95 14.08
C VAL A 74 19.50 3.03 15.27
N THR A 75 20.41 2.10 15.54
CA THR A 75 20.27 1.17 16.68
C THR A 75 21.35 1.44 17.72
N GLU A 76 20.94 1.84 18.92
CA GLU A 76 21.83 2.06 20.05
C GLU A 76 21.53 1.04 21.15
N ARG A 77 22.53 0.25 21.55
CA ARG A 77 22.39 -0.79 22.59
C ARG A 77 21.23 -1.77 22.30
N GLY A 78 21.02 -2.09 21.02
CA GLY A 78 19.93 -2.97 20.57
C GLY A 78 18.56 -2.32 20.51
N ILE A 79 18.45 -1.00 20.76
CA ILE A 79 17.20 -0.25 20.70
C ILE A 79 17.15 0.56 19.40
N PRO A 80 16.23 0.25 18.46
CA PRO A 80 16.10 0.99 17.21
C PRO A 80 15.38 2.32 17.42
N ARG A 81 15.80 3.35 16.69
CA ARG A 81 15.14 4.65 16.55
C ARG A 81 15.12 5.06 15.08
N VAL A 82 14.04 5.69 14.64
CA VAL A 82 13.94 6.24 13.29
C VAL A 82 14.55 7.65 13.28
N ASP A 83 15.42 7.91 12.31
CA ASP A 83 15.82 9.27 11.95
C ASP A 83 14.81 9.81 10.92
N ALA A 84 14.07 10.85 11.31
CA ALA A 84 13.01 11.39 10.48
C ALA A 84 13.52 12.12 9.23
N ASP A 85 14.75 12.63 9.26
CA ASP A 85 15.34 13.37 8.14
C ASP A 85 15.85 12.41 7.03
N ALA A 86 16.23 11.19 7.42
CA ALA A 86 16.66 10.14 6.49
C ALA A 86 15.51 9.18 6.09
N CYS A 87 14.45 9.09 6.88
CA CYS A 87 13.33 8.18 6.59
C CYS A 87 12.52 8.64 5.37
N THR A 88 12.39 7.79 4.36
CA THR A 88 11.58 8.06 3.16
C THR A 88 10.11 7.71 3.31
N GLY A 89 9.68 7.18 4.45
CA GLY A 89 8.31 6.72 4.66
C GLY A 89 7.90 5.53 3.78
N CYS A 90 8.85 4.73 3.31
CA CYS A 90 8.61 3.60 2.40
C CYS A 90 7.74 2.46 2.96
N GLY A 91 7.57 2.38 4.28
CA GLY A 91 6.67 1.42 4.95
C GLY A 91 7.23 0.01 5.19
N ILE A 92 8.42 -0.33 4.66
CA ILE A 92 8.98 -1.70 4.78
C ILE A 92 9.12 -2.16 6.24
N CYS A 93 9.54 -1.27 7.13
CA CYS A 93 9.67 -1.58 8.56
C CYS A 93 8.31 -1.88 9.22
N HIS A 94 7.23 -1.25 8.75
CA HIS A 94 5.88 -1.50 9.21
C HIS A 94 5.40 -2.88 8.77
N ASP A 95 5.59 -3.24 7.50
CA ASP A 95 5.12 -4.50 6.94
C ASP A 95 5.80 -5.73 7.55
N LEU A 96 7.05 -5.58 7.99
CA LEU A 96 7.87 -6.68 8.52
C LEU A 96 7.90 -6.77 10.05
N CYS A 97 7.20 -5.88 10.77
CA CYS A 97 7.27 -5.86 12.23
C CYS A 97 6.70 -7.16 12.82
N PRO A 98 7.50 -7.99 13.53
CA PRO A 98 7.05 -9.28 14.05
C PRO A 98 6.36 -9.18 15.41
N ALA A 99 6.20 -7.97 15.97
CA ALA A 99 5.60 -7.77 17.27
C ALA A 99 4.09 -8.16 17.25
N PRO A 100 3.54 -8.75 18.33
CA PRO A 100 2.12 -9.14 18.38
C PRO A 100 1.15 -7.97 18.11
N ARG A 101 1.53 -6.76 18.52
CA ARG A 101 0.96 -5.51 18.03
C ARG A 101 2.04 -4.80 17.25
N ASN A 102 1.73 -4.37 16.03
CA ASN A 102 2.70 -3.67 15.20
C ASN A 102 3.21 -2.43 15.94
N ALA A 103 4.53 -2.35 16.10
CA ALA A 103 5.19 -1.26 16.82
C ALA A 103 5.49 -0.05 15.94
N ILE A 104 5.33 -0.17 14.62
CA ILE A 104 5.64 0.90 13.68
C ILE A 104 4.36 1.63 13.30
N LEU A 105 4.34 2.94 13.53
CA LEU A 105 3.32 3.84 13.02
C LEU A 105 3.89 4.61 11.84
N LEU A 106 3.14 4.70 10.74
CA LEU A 106 3.50 5.53 9.59
C LEU A 106 2.74 6.85 9.72
N LEU A 107 3.45 7.96 9.50
CA LEU A 107 2.94 9.32 9.64
C LEU A 107 3.12 10.10 8.34
N ASP A 108 2.15 10.96 8.06
CA ASP A 108 2.10 11.87 6.91
C ASP A 108 2.48 13.31 7.28
#